data_AF-E9G6P2-F1
#
_entry.id   AF-E9G6P2-F1
#
_cell.length_a   1.000
_cell.length_b   1.000
_cell.length_c   1.000
_cell.angle_alpha   90.00
_cell.angle_beta   90.00
_cell.angle_gamma   90.00
#
_symmetry.space_group_name_H-M   'P 1'
#
loop_
_entity.id
_entity.type
_entity.pdbx_description
1 polymer ?
#
loop_
_entity_poly.entity_id
_entity_poly.type
_entity_poly.pdbx_seq_one_letter_code
_entity_poly.pdbx_strand_id
1 'polypeptide(L)'
;AQVPPLTPGTNKKMTEALKASFASWEKEQERLGIPKDPRLWSESDVSRWLNWAIKEFSLEGVVLQHFRMRGRDMCAMGKENFLARTPPFMGDILWEHLEILQK
;
A
#
# COMPACT_ATOMS: atom_id res chain seq x y z
N ALA A 1 -27.18 -23.78 3.31
CA ALA A 1 -26.68 -22.60 2.57
C ALA A 1 -25.16 -22.69 2.54
N GLN A 2 -24.59 -22.98 1.37
CA GLN A 2 -23.15 -23.23 1.19
C GLN A 2 -22.56 -22.01 0.50
N VAL A 3 -21.70 -21.27 1.19
CA VAL A 3 -20.97 -20.13 0.62
C VAL A 3 -19.95 -20.67 -0.41
N PRO A 4 -19.78 -20.03 -1.60
CA PRO A 4 -18.88 -20.55 -2.62
C PRO A 4 -17.40 -20.42 -2.17
N PRO A 5 -16.52 -21.36 -2.56
CA PRO A 5 -15.10 -21.25 -2.30
C PRO A 5 -14.49 -20.12 -3.15
N LEU A 6 -13.71 -19.23 -2.51
CA LEU A 6 -12.92 -18.21 -3.19
C LEU A 6 -11.99 -18.90 -4.19
N THR A 7 -12.16 -18.58 -5.47
CA THR A 7 -11.44 -19.23 -6.57
C THR A 7 -9.95 -18.83 -6.58
N PRO A 8 -9.01 -19.75 -6.91
CA PRO A 8 -7.57 -19.47 -6.93
C PRO A 8 -7.11 -18.43 -7.97
N GLY A 9 -8.01 -17.99 -8.86
CA GLY A 9 -7.71 -17.05 -9.95
C GLY A 9 -7.59 -15.59 -9.52
N THR A 10 -8.10 -15.23 -8.34
CA THR A 10 -8.10 -13.85 -7.82
C THR A 10 -6.67 -13.33 -7.60
N ASN A 11 -5.75 -14.19 -7.16
CA ASN A 11 -4.38 -13.77 -6.83
C ASN A 11 -3.58 -13.31 -8.06
N LYS A 12 -3.71 -13.97 -9.23
CA LYS A 12 -2.93 -13.61 -10.42
C LYS A 12 -3.34 -12.28 -11.04
N LYS A 13 -4.65 -12.04 -11.18
CA LYS A 13 -5.17 -10.77 -11.73
C LYS A 13 -4.86 -9.60 -10.78
N MET A 14 -4.90 -9.85 -9.49
CA MET A 14 -4.54 -8.89 -8.46
C MET A 14 -3.07 -8.49 -8.55
N THR A 15 -2.13 -9.43 -8.73
CA THR A 15 -0.70 -9.12 -8.93
C THR A 15 -0.42 -8.28 -10.19
N GLU A 16 -1.14 -8.52 -11.30
CA GLU A 16 -0.97 -7.67 -12.49
C GLU A 16 -1.51 -6.25 -12.29
N ALA A 17 -2.68 -6.12 -11.64
CA ALA A 17 -3.22 -4.81 -11.27
C ALA A 17 -2.26 -4.05 -10.36
N LEU A 18 -1.69 -4.73 -9.35
CA LEU A 18 -0.67 -4.17 -8.46
C LEU A 18 0.52 -3.57 -9.21
N LYS A 19 1.08 -4.31 -10.16
CA LYS A 19 2.21 -3.83 -10.98
C LYS A 19 1.85 -2.61 -11.83
N ALA A 20 0.67 -2.61 -12.45
CA ALA A 20 0.21 -1.47 -13.23
C ALA A 20 0.01 -0.23 -12.36
N SER A 21 -0.55 -0.43 -11.17
CA SER A 21 -0.74 0.61 -10.17
C SER A 21 0.59 1.17 -9.67
N PHE A 22 1.62 0.35 -9.41
CA PHE A 22 2.93 0.87 -8.97
C PHE A 22 3.54 1.86 -9.97
N ALA A 23 3.38 1.62 -11.28
CA ALA A 23 3.79 2.57 -12.31
C ALA A 23 2.96 3.87 -12.31
N SER A 24 1.70 3.80 -11.87
CA SER A 24 0.85 4.98 -11.66
C SER A 24 1.36 5.81 -10.47
N TRP A 25 1.74 5.15 -9.37
CA TRP A 25 2.32 5.82 -8.19
C TRP A 25 3.66 6.49 -8.50
N GLU A 26 4.56 5.87 -9.25
CA GLU A 26 5.84 6.50 -9.63
C GLU A 26 5.65 7.85 -10.32
N LYS A 27 4.67 7.96 -11.22
CA LYS A 27 4.32 9.23 -11.89
C LYS A 27 3.76 10.25 -10.90
N GLU A 28 2.92 9.81 -9.98
CA GLU A 28 2.34 10.67 -8.94
C GLU A 28 3.41 11.14 -7.96
N GLN A 29 4.37 10.29 -7.59
CA GLN A 29 5.53 10.65 -6.78
C GLN A 29 6.36 11.74 -7.44
N GLU A 30 6.71 11.57 -8.72
CA GLU A 30 7.48 12.55 -9.47
C GLU A 30 6.73 13.89 -9.58
N ARG A 31 5.43 13.84 -9.87
CA ARG A 31 4.57 15.03 -9.96
C ARG A 31 4.44 15.78 -8.63
N LEU A 32 4.35 15.05 -7.51
CA LEU A 32 4.19 15.60 -6.17
C LEU A 32 5.52 15.91 -5.47
N GLY A 33 6.65 15.55 -6.09
CA GLY A 33 7.98 15.69 -5.50
C GLY A 33 8.23 14.75 -4.32
N ILE A 34 7.55 13.61 -4.27
CA ILE A 34 7.71 12.62 -3.20
C ILE A 34 9.00 11.83 -3.44
N PRO A 35 9.87 11.67 -2.42
CA PRO A 35 11.07 10.87 -2.57
C PRO A 35 10.76 9.43 -2.98
N LYS A 36 11.64 8.79 -3.76
CA LYS A 36 11.48 7.36 -4.06
C LYS A 36 11.65 6.49 -2.82
N ASP A 37 12.59 6.86 -1.94
CA ASP A 37 12.84 6.15 -0.69
C ASP A 37 11.72 6.45 0.33
N PRO A 38 10.95 5.44 0.75
CA PRO A 38 9.89 5.62 1.73
C PRO A 38 10.44 6.06 3.10
N ARG A 39 11.72 5.82 3.41
CA ARG A 39 12.33 6.34 4.65
C ARG A 39 12.38 7.87 4.68
N LEU A 40 12.39 8.51 3.52
CA LEU A 40 12.41 9.97 3.40
C LEU A 40 11.00 10.58 3.37
N TRP A 41 9.95 9.77 3.35
CA TRP A 41 8.57 10.27 3.29
C TRP A 41 8.19 11.01 4.57
N SER A 42 7.57 12.16 4.38
CA SER A 42 6.86 12.86 5.45
C SER A 42 5.52 12.19 5.76
N GLU A 43 4.88 12.57 6.87
CA GLU A 43 3.52 12.10 7.20
C GLU A 43 2.51 12.38 6.07
N SER A 44 2.69 13.52 5.38
CA SER A 44 1.87 13.91 4.24
C SER A 44 2.08 13.00 3.04
N ASP A 45 3.32 12.57 2.79
CA ASP A 45 3.66 11.69 1.67
C ASP A 45 3.14 10.27 1.89
N VAL A 46 3.27 9.77 3.13
CA VAL A 46 2.65 8.50 3.55
C VAL A 46 1.13 8.57 3.33
N SER A 47 0.49 9.67 3.74
CA SER A 47 -0.95 9.86 3.54
C SER A 47 -1.33 9.92 2.06
N ARG A 48 -0.51 10.54 1.20
CA ARG A 48 -0.72 10.59 -0.25
C ARG A 48 -0.61 9.21 -0.88
N TRP A 49 0.41 8.44 -0.49
CA TRP A 49 0.60 7.06 -0.94
C TRP A 49 -0.58 6.17 -0.58
N LEU A 50 -1.01 6.20 0.69
CA LEU A 50 -2.16 5.44 1.13
C LEU A 50 -3.45 5.90 0.45
N ASN A 51 -3.68 7.20 0.28
CA ASN A 51 -4.88 7.68 -0.41
C ASN A 51 -4.90 7.25 -1.88
N TRP A 52 -3.74 7.29 -2.54
CA TRP A 52 -3.58 6.75 -3.88
C TRP A 52 -3.91 5.25 -3.89
N ALA A 53 -3.31 4.46 -2.99
CA ALA A 53 -3.55 3.03 -2.91
C ALA A 53 -5.02 2.69 -2.58
N ILE A 54 -5.66 3.46 -1.70
CA ILE A 54 -7.09 3.30 -1.37
C ILE A 54 -7.95 3.53 -2.62
N LYS A 55 -7.67 4.57 -3.41
CA LYS A 55 -8.41 4.84 -4.65
C LYS A 55 -8.16 3.79 -5.71
N GLU A 56 -6.91 3.39 -5.87
CA GLU A 56 -6.47 2.50 -6.93
C GLU A 56 -6.91 1.05 -6.70
N PHE A 57 -6.79 0.55 -5.46
CA PHE A 57 -7.18 -0.80 -5.08
C PHE A 57 -8.57 -0.87 -4.44
N SER A 58 -9.31 0.24 -4.39
CA SER A 58 -10.59 0.34 -3.69
C SER A 58 -10.53 -0.21 -2.26
N LEU A 59 -9.51 0.19 -1.49
CA LEU A 59 -9.27 -0.27 -0.11
C LEU A 59 -10.22 0.43 0.87
N GLU A 60 -11.50 0.10 0.76
CA GLU A 60 -12.52 0.57 1.70
C GLU A 60 -12.25 -0.01 3.09
N GLY A 61 -11.83 0.84 4.04
CA GLY A 61 -11.56 0.45 5.43
C GLY A 61 -10.13 0.71 5.91
N VAL A 62 -9.20 1.08 5.03
CA VAL A 62 -7.88 1.53 5.47
C VAL A 62 -7.99 2.95 6.03
N VAL A 63 -7.72 3.11 7.32
CA VAL A 63 -7.80 4.41 7.99
C VAL A 63 -6.43 5.09 7.91
N LEU A 64 -6.34 6.17 7.13
CA LEU A 64 -5.14 7.00 7.01
C LEU A 64 -4.57 7.45 8.37
N GLN A 65 -5.44 7.66 9.37
CA GLN A 65 -5.04 8.03 10.72
C GLN A 65 -4.19 6.96 11.42
N HIS A 66 -4.35 5.67 11.10
CA HIS A 66 -3.50 4.60 11.64
C HIS A 66 -2.05 4.68 11.11
N PHE A 67 -1.86 5.37 9.99
CA PHE A 67 -0.59 5.58 9.30
C PHE A 67 -0.07 7.01 9.43
N ARG A 68 -0.56 7.77 10.43
CA ARG A 68 -0.06 9.12 10.73
C ARG A 68 1.31 9.04 11.40
N MET A 69 2.31 8.69 10.59
CA MET A 69 3.71 8.54 10.97
C MET A 69 4.60 8.87 9.77
N ARG A 70 5.89 9.12 9.99
CA ARG A 70 6.82 9.34 8.88
C ARG A 70 7.13 8.00 8.22
N GLY A 71 7.54 8.03 6.95
CA GLY A 71 7.82 6.78 6.26
C GLY A 71 9.03 6.03 6.84
N ARG A 72 9.97 6.71 7.51
CA ARG A 72 11.00 6.06 8.33
C ARG A 72 10.41 5.18 9.43
N ASP A 73 9.35 5.65 10.10
CA ASP A 73 8.73 4.95 11.23
C ASP A 73 7.88 3.79 10.68
N MET A 74 7.24 4.00 9.53
CA MET A 74 6.51 2.97 8.78
C MET A 74 7.44 1.83 8.32
N CYS A 75 8.62 2.15 7.78
CA CYS A 75 9.64 1.16 7.42
C CYS A 75 10.22 0.46 8.66
N ALA A 76 10.46 1.20 9.75
CA ALA A 76 11.00 0.64 11.00
C ALA A 76 10.02 -0.28 11.74
N MET A 77 8.72 -0.03 11.60
CA MET A 77 7.66 -0.79 12.25
C MET A 77 7.61 -2.27 11.79
N GLY A 78 8.02 -2.53 10.54
CA GLY A 78 8.06 -3.88 9.97
C GLY A 78 6.69 -4.43 9.52
N LYS A 79 6.73 -5.50 8.72
CA LYS A 79 5.55 -6.09 8.07
C LYS A 79 4.47 -6.46 9.08
N GLU A 80 4.82 -7.16 10.15
CA GLU A 80 3.84 -7.68 11.12
C GLU A 80 2.99 -6.58 11.76
N ASN A 81 3.64 -5.50 12.22
CA ASN A 81 2.94 -4.36 12.82
C ASN A 81 2.16 -3.54 11.78
N PHE A 82 2.64 -3.46 10.54
CA PHE A 82 1.91 -2.82 9.44
C PHE A 82 0.63 -3.61 9.15
N LEU A 83 0.75 -4.92 8.96
CA LEU A 83 -0.36 -5.83 8.72
C LEU A 83 -1.38 -5.79 9.86
N ALA A 84 -0.92 -5.71 11.11
CA ALA A 84 -1.80 -5.62 12.28
C ALA A 84 -2.67 -4.35 12.30
N ARG A 85 -2.28 -3.28 11.59
CA ARG A 85 -3.01 -2.01 11.48
C ARG A 85 -3.95 -1.95 10.28
N THR A 86 -3.80 -2.87 9.33
CA THR A 86 -4.60 -2.95 8.11
C THR A 86 -5.51 -4.16 8.11
N PRO A 87 -6.62 -4.12 7.36
CA PRO A 87 -7.40 -5.32 7.11
C PRO A 87 -6.56 -6.42 6.43
N PRO A 88 -6.88 -7.71 6.65
CA PRO A 88 -6.26 -8.83 5.95
C PRO A 88 -6.34 -8.63 4.43
N PHE A 89 -5.34 -9.11 3.69
CA PHE A 89 -5.16 -8.91 2.23
C PHE A 89 -4.74 -7.49 1.81
N MET A 90 -5.31 -6.44 2.40
CA MET A 90 -4.95 -5.05 2.06
C MET A 90 -3.55 -4.67 2.57
N GLY A 91 -3.21 -5.16 3.76
CA GLY A 91 -1.88 -4.95 4.33
C GLY A 91 -0.77 -5.55 3.47
N ASP A 92 -0.99 -6.73 2.91
CA ASP A 92 0.02 -7.42 2.09
C ASP A 92 0.30 -6.66 0.79
N ILE A 93 -0.74 -6.14 0.14
CA ILE A 93 -0.64 -5.26 -1.04
C ILE A 93 0.23 -4.04 -0.76
N LEU A 94 -0.12 -3.31 0.30
CA LEU A 94 0.55 -2.06 0.66
C LEU A 94 2.00 -2.35 1.05
N TRP A 95 2.23 -3.41 1.82
CA TRP A 95 3.58 -3.81 2.21
C TRP A 95 4.43 -4.22 1.00
N GLU A 96 3.87 -4.98 0.07
CA GLU A 96 4.59 -5.40 -1.15
C GLU A 96 5.03 -4.18 -1.97
N HIS A 97 4.16 -3.18 -2.10
CA HIS A 97 4.54 -1.90 -2.73
C HIS A 97 5.64 -1.18 -1.96
N LEU A 98 5.52 -1.14 -0.63
CA LEU A 98 6.50 -0.51 0.23
C LEU A 98 7.88 -1.20 0.14
N GLU A 99 7.94 -2.53 0.02
CA GLU A 99 9.18 -3.27 -0.21
C GLU A 99 9.79 -2.98 -1.57
N ILE A 100 8.96 -2.80 -2.61
CA ILE A 100 9.44 -2.42 -3.95
C ILE A 100 10.06 -1.02 -3.91
N LEU A 101 9.45 -0.08 -3.18
CA LEU A 101 9.97 1.28 -3.03
C LEU A 101 11.24 1.35 -2.16
N GLN A 102 11.44 0.37 -1.27
CA GLN A 102 12.66 0.26 -0.45
C GLN A 102 13.83 -0.42 -1.16
N LYS A 103 13.58 -1.11 -2.28
CA LYS A 103 14.60 -1.74 -3.12
C LYS A 103 15.28 -0.75 -4.04
#